data_AF-A0A6B2TAB5-F1
#
_entry.id   AF-A0A6B2TAB5-F1
#
_cell.length_a   1.000
_cell.length_b   1.000
_cell.length_c   1.000
_cell.angle_alpha   90.00
_cell.angle_beta   90.00
_cell.angle_gamma   90.00
#
_symmetry.space_group_name_H-M   'P 1'
#
loop_
_entity.id
_entity.type
_entity.pdbx_description
1 polymer ?
#
loop_
_entity_poly.entity_id
_entity_poly.type
_entity_poly.pdbx_seq_one_letter_code
_entity_poly.pdbx_strand_id
1 'polypeptide(L)'
;MGPEPVGPQSVGPVRFGVLGTVTAWNAERPLALGGPRQRAVLARLIVARRHVVPVTRLIDDLWDDPPERALGTVRTFVAALRKAVEPDRPHRAPARLLVTEGPGYALRAAPD
;
A
#
# COMPACT_ATOMS: atom_id res chain seq x y z
N MET A 1 30.48 -11.81 28.19
CA MET A 1 29.63 -11.97 26.99
C MET A 1 28.30 -11.30 27.31
N GLY A 2 28.23 -9.98 27.13
CA GLY A 2 26.98 -9.22 27.32
C GLY A 2 26.10 -9.36 26.08
N PRO A 3 24.77 -9.21 26.20
CA PRO A 3 23.91 -9.23 25.02
C PRO A 3 24.30 -8.06 24.10
N GLU A 4 24.61 -8.37 22.85
CA GLU A 4 24.87 -7.37 21.82
C GLU A 4 23.64 -6.46 21.68
N PRO A 5 23.82 -5.14 21.53
CA PRO A 5 22.71 -4.24 21.25
C PRO A 5 22.11 -4.65 19.89
N VAL A 6 20.88 -5.15 19.90
CA VAL A 6 20.11 -5.30 18.67
C VAL A 6 19.99 -3.90 18.06
N GLY A 7 20.68 -3.69 16.94
CA GLY A 7 20.66 -2.43 16.21
C GLY A 7 19.22 -2.02 15.88
N PRO A 8 18.98 -0.74 15.52
CA PRO A 8 17.64 -0.27 15.16
C PRO A 8 17.06 -1.24 14.14
N GLN A 9 15.91 -1.79 14.49
CA GLN A 9 15.20 -2.82 13.73
C GLN A 9 15.02 -2.26 12.32
N SER A 10 15.89 -2.68 11.41
CA SER A 10 15.86 -2.17 10.04
C SER A 10 14.51 -2.57 9.48
N VAL A 11 13.71 -1.58 9.10
CA VAL A 11 12.44 -1.82 8.42
C VAL A 11 12.79 -2.59 7.16
N GLY A 12 12.55 -3.91 7.19
CA GLY A 12 12.81 -4.78 6.06
C GLY A 12 12.01 -4.32 4.85
N PRO A 13 12.47 -4.62 3.63
CA PRO A 13 11.70 -4.28 2.44
C PRO A 13 10.30 -4.92 2.50
N VAL A 14 9.27 -4.14 2.18
CA VAL A 14 7.90 -4.68 2.05
C VAL A 14 7.79 -5.40 0.72
N ARG A 15 7.47 -6.70 0.79
CA ARG A 15 7.30 -7.59 -0.38
C ARG A 15 5.82 -7.78 -0.69
N PHE A 16 5.49 -7.96 -1.97
CA PHE A 16 4.12 -8.14 -2.43
C PHE A 16 3.96 -9.41 -3.27
N GLY A 17 2.88 -10.15 -3.05
CA GLY A 17 2.50 -11.34 -3.81
C GLY A 17 1.21 -11.11 -4.57
N VAL A 18 1.19 -11.44 -5.87
CA VAL A 18 0.02 -11.26 -6.76
C VAL A 18 -0.43 -12.54 -7.45
N LEU A 19 0.25 -13.67 -7.22
CA LEU A 19 -0.17 -14.99 -7.70
C LEU A 19 -1.27 -15.54 -6.77
N GLY A 20 -2.50 -15.05 -6.95
CA GLY A 20 -3.65 -15.36 -6.11
C GLY A 20 -4.20 -14.13 -5.38
N THR A 21 -4.57 -14.27 -4.11
CA THR A 21 -5.01 -13.11 -3.31
C THR A 21 -3.82 -12.18 -3.06
N VAL A 22 -4.00 -10.88 -3.32
CA VAL A 22 -2.95 -9.88 -3.08
C VAL A 22 -2.52 -9.92 -1.62
N THR A 23 -1.24 -10.16 -1.39
CA THR A 23 -0.62 -10.34 -0.08
C THR A 23 0.58 -9.42 0.03
N ALA A 24 0.92 -9.01 1.25
CA ALA A 24 2.11 -8.24 1.53
C ALA A 24 2.75 -8.69 2.83
N TRP A 25 4.08 -8.58 2.90
CA TRP A 25 4.87 -8.94 4.06
C TRP A 25 5.87 -7.83 4.37
N ASN A 26 6.07 -7.53 5.66
CA ASN A 26 7.24 -6.79 6.14
C ASN A 26 8.21 -7.81 6.73
N ALA A 27 9.38 -7.99 6.09
CA ALA A 27 10.24 -9.15 6.33
C ALA A 27 9.42 -10.46 6.21
N GLU A 28 9.19 -11.16 7.32
CA GLU A 28 8.39 -12.40 7.37
C GLU A 28 6.97 -12.19 7.92
N ARG A 29 6.63 -10.97 8.37
CA ARG A 29 5.34 -10.69 8.99
C ARG A 29 4.27 -10.35 7.95
N PRO A 30 3.16 -11.12 7.86
CA PRO A 30 2.07 -10.80 6.95
C PRO A 30 1.37 -9.51 7.36
N LEU A 31 1.03 -8.68 6.37
CA LEU A 31 0.37 -7.41 6.54
C LEU A 31 -1.12 -7.52 6.25
N ALA A 32 -1.94 -6.95 7.12
CA ALA A 32 -3.40 -6.95 6.99
C ALA A 32 -3.85 -5.90 5.96
N LEU A 33 -3.83 -6.27 4.68
CA LEU A 33 -4.23 -5.40 3.56
C LEU A 33 -5.74 -5.10 3.48
N GLY A 34 -6.51 -5.71 4.39
CA GLY A 34 -7.96 -5.58 4.50
C GLY A 34 -8.71 -6.21 3.31
N GLY A 35 -9.83 -5.60 2.92
CA GLY A 35 -10.83 -6.21 2.03
C GLY A 35 -10.41 -6.35 0.55
N PRO A 36 -11.20 -7.07 -0.27
CA PRO A 36 -10.88 -7.33 -1.68
C PRO A 36 -10.68 -6.04 -2.51
N ARG A 37 -11.48 -4.99 -2.28
CA ARG A 37 -11.31 -3.70 -2.99
C ARG A 37 -10.02 -2.95 -2.57
N GLN A 38 -9.61 -3.02 -1.31
CA GLN A 38 -8.33 -2.44 -0.88
C GLN A 38 -7.16 -3.18 -1.53
N ARG A 39 -7.23 -4.51 -1.55
CA ARG A 39 -6.26 -5.36 -2.26
C ARG A 39 -6.20 -5.06 -3.76
N ALA A 40 -7.34 -4.83 -4.41
CA ALA A 40 -7.39 -4.46 -5.83
C ALA A 40 -6.70 -3.12 -6.12
N VAL A 41 -6.90 -2.10 -5.29
CA VAL A 41 -6.14 -0.83 -5.38
C VAL A 41 -4.64 -1.10 -5.31
N LEU A 42 -4.20 -1.89 -4.33
CA LEU A 42 -2.79 -2.19 -4.18
C LEU A 42 -2.22 -2.97 -5.38
N ALA A 43 -2.92 -4.00 -5.86
CA ALA A 43 -2.53 -4.73 -7.07
C ALA A 43 -2.38 -3.81 -8.28
N ARG A 44 -3.34 -2.91 -8.49
CA ARG A 44 -3.30 -1.96 -9.61
C ARG A 44 -2.06 -1.08 -9.57
N LEU A 45 -1.65 -0.66 -8.38
CA LEU A 45 -0.44 0.15 -8.17
C LEU A 45 0.86 -0.66 -8.28
N ILE A 46 0.85 -1.94 -7.87
CA ILE A 46 1.96 -2.87 -8.10
C ILE A 46 2.19 -3.04 -9.61
N VAL A 47 1.11 -3.31 -10.37
CA VAL A 47 1.16 -3.45 -11.83
C VAL A 47 1.64 -2.17 -12.53
N ALA A 48 1.32 -1.00 -11.97
CA ALA A 48 1.78 0.28 -12.48
C ALA A 48 3.29 0.53 -12.29
N ARG A 49 4.02 -0.31 -11.53
CA ARG A 49 5.49 -0.27 -11.38
C ARG A 49 6.03 1.13 -11.09
N ARG A 50 5.57 1.75 -9.99
CA ARG A 50 5.94 3.11 -9.54
C ARG A 50 5.39 4.27 -10.37
N HIS A 51 4.62 4.03 -11.43
CA HIS A 51 3.92 5.11 -12.12
C HIS A 51 2.69 5.55 -11.33
N VAL A 52 2.33 6.83 -11.47
CA VAL A 52 1.10 7.38 -10.90
C VAL A 52 -0.10 6.78 -11.60
N VAL A 53 -1.02 6.21 -10.82
CA VAL A 53 -2.34 5.81 -11.31
C VAL A 53 -3.34 6.90 -10.88
N PRO A 54 -4.02 7.57 -11.84
CA PRO A 54 -5.05 8.55 -11.53
C PRO A 54 -6.16 7.97 -10.67
N VAL A 55 -6.73 8.76 -9.76
CA VAL A 55 -7.81 8.29 -8.89
C VAL A 55 -9.05 7.87 -9.68
N THR A 56 -9.32 8.50 -10.82
CA THR A 56 -10.41 8.13 -11.72
C THR A 56 -10.22 6.73 -12.28
N ARG A 57 -8.99 6.37 -12.69
CA ARG A 57 -8.68 5.00 -13.14
C ARG A 57 -8.86 3.97 -12.04
N LEU A 58 -8.46 4.30 -10.80
CA LEU A 58 -8.74 3.42 -9.67
C LEU A 58 -10.23 3.23 -9.42
N ILE A 59 -11.06 4.24 -9.69
CA ILE A 59 -12.51 4.10 -9.59
C ILE A 59 -13.04 3.20 -10.70
N ASP A 60 -12.65 3.45 -11.95
CA ASP A 60 -13.04 2.63 -13.12
C ASP A 60 -12.66 1.15 -12.92
N ASP A 61 -11.47 0.88 -12.36
CA ASP A 61 -10.98 -0.49 -12.14
C ASP A 61 -11.70 -1.22 -10.99
N LEU A 62 -12.40 -0.48 -10.11
CA LEU A 62 -13.05 -1.04 -8.91
C LEU A 62 -14.56 -1.24 -9.05
N TRP A 63 -15.19 -0.51 -9.96
CA TRP A 63 -16.65 -0.47 -10.13
C TRP A 63 -17.03 -0.27 -11.59
N ASP A 64 -17.99 -1.06 -12.08
CA ASP A 64 -18.67 -0.78 -13.35
C ASP A 64 -19.62 0.43 -13.22
N ASP A 65 -20.32 0.54 -12.08
CA ASP A 65 -21.15 1.69 -11.70
C ASP A 65 -20.63 2.28 -10.36
N PRO A 66 -19.92 3.42 -10.40
CA PRO A 66 -19.30 3.97 -9.20
C PRO A 66 -20.31 4.71 -8.32
N PRO A 67 -20.32 4.46 -7.00
CA PRO A 67 -21.20 5.20 -6.09
C PRO A 67 -20.81 6.69 -6.04
N GLU A 68 -21.74 7.56 -5.66
CA GLU A 68 -21.51 9.01 -5.53
C GLU A 68 -20.26 9.37 -4.69
N ARG A 69 -19.93 8.53 -3.70
CA ARG A 69 -18.77 8.70 -2.81
C ARG A 69 -17.55 7.87 -3.19
N ALA A 70 -17.43 7.37 -4.43
CA ALA A 70 -16.32 6.52 -4.88
C ALA A 70 -14.94 7.12 -4.58
N LEU A 71 -14.75 8.42 -4.87
CA LEU A 71 -13.51 9.14 -4.56
C LEU A 71 -13.15 9.09 -3.07
N GLY A 72 -14.14 9.32 -2.19
CA GLY A 72 -13.96 9.25 -0.73
C GLY A 72 -13.64 7.83 -0.26
N THR A 73 -14.27 6.83 -0.87
CA THR A 73 -14.00 5.41 -0.61
C THR A 73 -12.58 5.03 -0.99
N VAL A 74 -12.09 5.44 -2.17
CA VAL A 74 -10.70 5.18 -2.59
C VAL A 74 -9.71 5.83 -1.64
N ARG A 75 -9.96 7.08 -1.21
CA ARG A 75 -9.12 7.76 -0.20
C ARG A 75 -9.06 6.98 1.11
N THR A 76 -10.19 6.43 1.56
CA THR A 76 -10.27 5.58 2.76
C THR A 76 -9.48 4.29 2.58
N PHE A 77 -9.58 3.64 1.43
CA PHE A 77 -8.80 2.44 1.11
C PHE A 77 -7.30 2.72 1.13
N VAL A 78 -6.85 3.80 0.49
CA VAL A 78 -5.44 4.23 0.50
C VAL A 78 -4.96 4.54 1.92
N ALA A 79 -5.77 5.19 2.74
CA ALA A 79 -5.41 5.48 4.12
C ALA A 79 -5.23 4.20 4.97
N ALA A 80 -6.10 3.20 4.78
CA ALA A 80 -5.98 1.91 5.44
C ALA A 80 -4.74 1.13 4.95
N LEU A 81 -4.51 1.10 3.63
CA LEU A 81 -3.33 0.46 3.04
C LEU A 81 -2.03 1.09 3.54
N ARG A 82 -1.94 2.42 3.64
CA ARG A 82 -0.76 3.11 4.22
C ARG A 82 -0.44 2.63 5.64
N LYS A 83 -1.46 2.47 6.48
CA LYS A 83 -1.27 1.93 7.84
C LYS A 83 -0.83 0.47 7.82
N ALA A 84 -1.35 -0.32 6.88
CA ALA A 84 -0.99 -1.73 6.74
C ALA A 84 0.44 -1.94 6.23
N VAL A 85 0.88 -1.17 5.22
CA VAL A 85 2.19 -1.32 4.59
C VAL A 85 3.32 -0.60 5.32
N GLU A 86 3.00 0.39 6.17
CA GLU A 86 3.98 1.10 7.01
C GLU A 86 3.47 1.12 8.48
N PRO A 87 3.40 -0.04 9.16
CA PRO A 87 2.82 -0.12 10.52
C PRO A 87 3.64 0.63 11.57
N ASP A 88 4.95 0.71 11.39
CA ASP A 88 5.89 1.40 12.31
C ASP A 88 6.06 2.89 11.96
N ARG A 89 5.28 3.41 11.00
CA ARG A 89 5.38 4.82 10.59
C ARG A 89 4.98 5.74 11.75
N PRO A 90 5.83 6.73 12.13
CA PRO A 90 5.50 7.67 13.19
C PRO A 90 4.18 8.39 12.93
N HIS A 91 3.48 8.72 14.00
CA HIS A 91 2.26 9.51 13.91
C HIS A 91 2.55 10.85 13.21
N ARG A 92 1.74 11.20 12.20
CA ARG A 92 1.88 12.39 11.33
C ARG A 92 3.06 12.39 10.34
N ALA A 93 3.89 11.34 10.27
CA ALA A 93 4.89 11.24 9.22
C ALA A 93 4.25 10.99 7.84
N PRO A 94 4.78 11.56 6.74
CA PRO A 94 4.29 11.27 5.40
C PRO A 94 4.48 9.78 5.05
N ALA A 95 3.54 9.21 4.30
CA ALA A 95 3.68 7.85 3.78
C ALA A 95 4.80 7.81 2.73
N ARG A 96 5.64 6.78 2.78
CA ARG A 96 6.80 6.64 1.88
C ARG A 96 6.56 5.60 0.79
N LEU A 97 5.81 4.54 1.09
CA LEU A 97 5.55 3.47 0.13
C LEU A 97 4.38 3.82 -0.77
N LEU A 98 3.22 4.15 -0.18
CA LEU A 98 2.02 4.50 -0.93
C LEU A 98 1.82 6.01 -0.94
N VAL A 99 2.35 6.68 -1.96
CA VAL A 99 2.40 8.16 -2.03
C VAL A 99 1.22 8.73 -2.82
N THR A 100 0.81 9.95 -2.46
CA THR A 100 -0.08 10.76 -3.31
C THR A 100 0.79 11.60 -4.22
N GLU A 101 0.55 11.55 -5.53
CA GLU A 101 1.35 12.30 -6.51
C GLU A 101 0.41 12.79 -7.63
N GLY A 102 0.42 14.10 -7.87
CA GLY A 102 -0.50 14.73 -8.82
C GLY A 102 -1.97 14.34 -8.56
N PRO A 103 -2.72 13.89 -9.59
CA PRO A 103 -4.13 13.52 -9.47
C PRO A 103 -4.36 12.10 -8.92
N GLY A 104 -3.32 11.41 -8.44
CA GLY A 104 -3.39 9.97 -8.17
C GLY A 104 -2.44 9.47 -7.09
N TYR A 105 -2.15 8.18 -7.19
CA TYR A 105 -1.33 7.45 -6.23
C TYR A 105 -0.27 6.61 -6.92
N ALA A 106 0.85 6.40 -6.25
CA ALA A 106 1.92 5.53 -6.72
C ALA A 106 2.45 4.66 -5.57
N LEU A 107 2.89 3.44 -5.89
CA LEU A 107 3.60 2.56 -4.97
C LEU A 107 5.11 2.66 -5.24
N ARG A 108 5.87 3.18 -4.27
CA ARG A 108 7.33 3.42 -4.31
C ARG A 108 8.11 2.34 -3.55
N ALA A 109 7.66 1.10 -3.59
CA ALA A 109 8.40 -0.01 -3.00
C ALA A 109 9.72 -0.27 -3.76
N ALA A 110 10.78 -0.62 -3.04
CA ALA A 110 12.00 -1.17 -3.64
C ALA A 110 11.64 -2.41 -4.47
N PRO A 111 12.26 -2.64 -5.63
CA PRO A 111 12.07 -3.91 -6.33
C PRO A 111 12.67 -5.00 -5.43
N ASP A 112 12.12 -6.20 -5.51
CA ASP A 112 12.78 -7.38 -4.95
C ASP A 112 14.06 -7.70 -5.74
#